data_AF-A0A7S0TLY1-F1
#
_entry.id   AF-A0A7S0TLY1-F1
#
_cell.length_a   1.000
_cell.length_b   1.000
_cell.length_c   1.000
_cell.angle_alpha   90.00
_cell.angle_beta   90.00
_cell.angle_gamma   90.00
#
_symmetry.space_group_name_H-M   'P 1'
#
loop_
_entity.id
_entity.type
_entity.pdbx_description
1 polymer ?
#
loop_
_entity_poly.entity_id
_entity_poly.type
_entity_poly.pdbx_seq_one_letter_code
_entity_poly.pdbx_strand_id
1 'polypeptide(L)'
;VLPAPLEHESVVLSSDVAGATGTAAVSFRSANGVPSMGAVRVAPPEGFALQDPALGGSWRLCGTLGSALNVTVDRITFGGDGSVLLRLGEDDVIAVGGLVSFELPRVTNPPRGGAT
;
A
#
# COMPACT_ATOMS: atom_id res chain seq x y z
N VAL A 1 -20.52 -10.19 -0.06
CA VAL A 1 -19.94 -9.28 -1.08
C VAL A 1 -18.63 -9.89 -1.53
N LEU A 2 -18.44 -10.13 -2.82
CA LEU A 2 -17.16 -10.61 -3.35
C LEU A 2 -16.20 -9.42 -3.48
N PRO A 3 -14.87 -9.63 -3.37
CA PRO A 3 -13.90 -8.60 -3.68
C PRO A 3 -14.11 -8.10 -5.11
N ALA A 4 -14.31 -6.79 -5.27
CA ALA A 4 -14.35 -6.12 -6.56
C ALA A 4 -12.95 -5.59 -6.90
N PRO A 5 -12.61 -5.45 -8.20
CA PRO A 5 -11.34 -4.86 -8.59
C PRO A 5 -11.20 -3.44 -8.05
N LEU A 6 -9.96 -2.99 -7.86
CA LEU A 6 -9.67 -1.58 -7.55
C LEU A 6 -9.96 -0.73 -8.80
N GLU A 7 -10.26 0.55 -8.58
CA GLU A 7 -10.46 1.51 -9.67
C GLU A 7 -9.37 2.59 -9.62
N HIS A 8 -8.99 3.15 -10.76
CA HIS A 8 -8.02 4.26 -10.85
C HIS A 8 -6.69 3.99 -10.12
N GLU A 9 -6.18 2.77 -10.25
CA GLU A 9 -4.93 2.35 -9.63
C GLU A 9 -3.72 3.05 -10.26
N SER A 10 -2.78 3.47 -9.42
CA SER A 10 -1.51 4.05 -9.83
C SER A 10 -0.43 3.71 -8.82
N VAL A 11 0.73 3.29 -9.32
CA VAL A 11 1.94 3.04 -8.53
C VAL A 11 3.11 3.71 -9.23
N VAL A 12 3.76 4.65 -8.55
CA VAL A 12 4.89 5.41 -9.08
C VAL A 12 6.09 5.25 -8.16
N LEU A 13 7.17 4.69 -8.70
CA LEU A 13 8.43 4.53 -7.99
C LEU A 13 9.23 5.83 -8.03
N SER A 14 9.93 6.15 -6.95
CA SER A 14 10.85 7.29 -6.90
C SER A 14 12.11 7.07 -7.75
N SER A 15 12.39 5.81 -8.14
CA SER A 15 13.47 5.43 -9.06
C SER A 15 13.07 4.16 -9.81
N ASP A 16 13.40 4.12 -11.10
CA ASP A 16 13.24 2.96 -11.99
C ASP A 16 14.56 2.18 -12.17
N VAL A 17 15.62 2.57 -11.44
CA VAL A 17 16.92 1.91 -11.52
C VAL A 17 16.82 0.52 -10.89
N ALA A 18 17.30 -0.49 -11.62
CA ALA A 18 17.28 -1.87 -11.16
C ALA A 18 18.08 -2.04 -9.86
N GLY A 19 17.52 -2.77 -8.90
CA GLY A 19 18.09 -2.96 -7.55
C GLY A 19 18.08 -1.71 -6.66
N ALA A 20 17.62 -0.55 -7.14
CA ALA A 20 17.51 0.63 -6.30
C ALA A 20 16.42 0.46 -5.23
N THR A 21 16.66 1.02 -4.05
CA THR A 21 15.67 1.13 -2.98
C THR A 21 15.15 2.56 -2.93
N GLY A 22 13.83 2.73 -3.01
CA GLY A 22 13.18 4.03 -3.02
C GLY A 22 11.81 4.02 -2.35
N THR A 23 11.03 5.05 -2.60
CA THR A 23 9.63 5.15 -2.16
C THR A 23 8.72 4.83 -3.34
N ALA A 24 7.61 4.13 -3.11
CA ALA A 24 6.53 4.00 -4.09
C ALA A 24 5.31 4.80 -3.62
N ALA A 25 4.84 5.74 -4.44
CA ALA A 25 3.56 6.38 -4.27
C ALA A 25 2.47 5.49 -4.85
N VAL A 26 1.48 5.13 -4.04
CA VAL A 26 0.36 4.26 -4.43
C VAL A 26 -0.93 5.05 -4.28
N SER A 27 -1.82 4.94 -5.27
CA SER A 27 -3.19 5.42 -5.16
C SER A 27 -4.18 4.50 -5.86
N PHE A 28 -5.40 4.42 -5.34
CA PHE A 28 -6.52 3.69 -5.95
C PHE A 28 -7.85 4.15 -5.34
N ARG A 29 -8.97 3.77 -5.94
CA ARG A 29 -10.30 3.87 -5.34
C ARG A 29 -10.83 2.48 -4.99
N SER A 30 -11.41 2.35 -3.80
CA SER A 30 -12.00 1.07 -3.39
C SER A 30 -13.38 0.89 -4.01
N ALA A 31 -13.58 -0.19 -4.77
CA ALA A 31 -14.90 -0.50 -5.30
C ALA A 31 -15.91 -0.94 -4.22
N ASN A 32 -15.40 -1.45 -3.08
CA ASN A 32 -16.17 -1.76 -1.89
C ASN A 32 -15.72 -0.87 -0.73
N GLY A 33 -16.60 -0.65 0.24
CA GLY A 33 -16.22 -0.02 1.50
C GLY A 33 -15.32 -0.95 2.33
N VAL A 34 -14.30 -0.39 2.97
CA VAL A 34 -13.48 -1.10 3.97
C VAL A 34 -13.96 -0.64 5.35
N PRO A 35 -14.54 -1.54 6.16
CA PRO A 35 -15.04 -1.18 7.49
C PRO A 35 -13.89 -0.93 8.46
N SER A 36 -14.22 -0.43 9.65
CA SER A 36 -13.24 -0.29 10.72
C SER A 36 -12.66 -1.62 11.13
N MET A 37 -11.40 -1.58 11.58
CA MET A 37 -10.57 -2.78 11.77
C MET A 37 -10.38 -3.65 10.51
N GLY A 38 -10.88 -3.20 9.35
CA GLY A 38 -10.56 -3.78 8.06
C GLY A 38 -9.11 -3.51 7.67
N ALA A 39 -8.69 -4.02 6.51
CA ALA A 39 -7.30 -3.89 6.10
C ALA A 39 -7.13 -3.79 4.58
N VAL A 40 -6.05 -3.12 4.20
CA VAL A 40 -5.50 -3.11 2.83
C VAL A 40 -4.26 -4.01 2.83
N ARG A 41 -4.23 -5.01 1.94
CA ARG A 41 -3.04 -5.86 1.74
C ARG A 41 -2.29 -5.40 0.50
N VAL A 42 -1.01 -5.11 0.66
CA VAL A 42 -0.08 -4.78 -0.43
C VAL A 42 0.85 -5.97 -0.63
N ALA A 43 0.87 -6.54 -1.82
CA ALA A 43 1.80 -7.60 -2.19
C ALA A 43 2.65 -7.13 -3.38
N PRO A 44 3.98 -7.04 -3.25
CA PRO A 44 4.83 -6.70 -4.38
C PRO A 44 4.79 -7.84 -5.41
N PRO A 45 4.86 -7.53 -6.72
CA PRO A 45 5.05 -8.57 -7.73
C PRO A 45 6.45 -9.19 -7.61
N GLU A 46 6.67 -10.30 -8.32
CA GLU A 46 7.96 -10.98 -8.32
C GLU A 46 9.12 -10.04 -8.67
N GLY A 47 10.23 -10.18 -7.96
CA GLY A 47 11.43 -9.36 -8.11
C GLY A 47 11.39 -8.05 -7.33
N PHE A 48 10.21 -7.52 -6.97
CA PHE A 48 10.11 -6.38 -6.06
C PHE A 48 10.13 -6.85 -4.61
N ALA A 49 10.75 -6.07 -3.72
CA ALA A 49 10.77 -6.36 -2.29
C ALA A 49 10.34 -5.15 -1.47
N LEU A 50 9.46 -5.39 -0.51
CA LEU A 50 9.10 -4.43 0.53
C LEU A 50 10.00 -4.69 1.76
N GLN A 51 10.64 -3.65 2.28
CA GLN A 51 11.38 -3.75 3.55
C GLN A 51 10.48 -3.36 4.73
N ASP A 52 10.76 -3.95 5.89
CA ASP A 52 10.00 -3.73 7.13
C ASP A 52 10.04 -2.24 7.56
N PRO A 53 8.89 -1.56 7.81
CA PRO A 53 8.76 -0.21 8.34
C PRO A 53 9.51 -0.01 9.65
N ALA A 54 9.68 -1.08 10.43
CA ALA A 54 10.48 -1.05 11.65
C ALA A 54 11.94 -0.63 11.38
N LEU A 55 12.43 -0.77 10.14
CA LEU A 55 13.75 -0.34 9.69
C LEU A 55 13.83 1.17 9.36
N GLY A 56 12.75 1.92 9.59
CA GLY A 56 12.73 3.38 9.52
C GLY A 56 11.92 3.92 8.35
N GLY A 57 10.67 4.29 8.65
CA GLY A 57 9.71 4.97 7.80
C GLY A 57 8.28 4.75 8.31
N SER A 58 7.50 5.80 8.51
CA SER A 58 6.08 5.66 8.89
C SER A 58 5.27 5.41 7.61
N TRP A 59 4.80 4.18 7.40
CA TRP A 59 3.84 3.92 6.33
C TRP A 59 2.51 4.53 6.77
N ARG A 60 1.93 5.40 5.95
CA ARG A 60 0.69 6.10 6.27
C ARG A 60 -0.27 6.02 5.10
N LEU A 61 -1.49 5.56 5.35
CA LEU A 61 -2.62 5.76 4.44
C LEU A 61 -3.02 7.25 4.52
N CYS A 62 -2.49 8.09 3.63
CA CYS A 62 -2.77 9.52 3.62
C CYS A 62 -3.89 9.83 2.60
N GLY A 63 -5.05 10.24 3.10
CA GLY A 63 -6.10 10.82 2.28
C GLY A 63 -7.11 9.80 1.78
N THR A 64 -8.16 9.61 2.58
CA THR A 64 -9.42 9.06 2.06
C THR A 64 -10.31 10.21 1.59
N LEU A 65 -10.37 10.49 0.28
CA LEU A 65 -11.32 11.49 -0.23
C LEU A 65 -12.71 10.87 -0.29
N GLY A 66 -13.59 11.33 0.63
CA GLY A 66 -14.98 10.87 0.79
C GLY A 66 -15.47 10.83 2.24
N SER A 67 -14.56 10.92 3.22
CA SER A 67 -14.89 11.11 4.64
C SER A 67 -14.06 12.28 5.19
N ALA A 68 -14.59 13.06 6.13
CA ALA A 68 -13.95 14.27 6.66
C ALA A 68 -12.68 14.01 7.52
N LEU A 69 -12.19 12.77 7.55
CA LEU A 69 -11.14 12.28 8.45
C LEU A 69 -9.99 11.66 7.66
N ASN A 70 -8.77 12.01 8.05
CA ASN A 70 -7.58 11.25 7.67
C ASN A 70 -7.73 9.84 8.27
N VAL A 71 -7.77 8.81 7.43
CA VAL A 71 -7.78 7.42 7.88
C VAL A 71 -6.41 7.07 8.46
N THR A 72 -6.37 6.62 9.71
CA THR A 72 -5.12 6.24 10.38
C THR A 72 -4.88 4.74 10.20
N VAL A 73 -3.62 4.37 9.98
CA VAL A 73 -3.19 2.97 10.07
C VAL A 73 -2.90 2.65 11.53
N ASP A 74 -3.69 1.79 12.15
CA ASP A 74 -3.47 1.31 13.52
C ASP A 74 -2.28 0.36 13.59
N ARG A 75 -2.18 -0.53 12.59
CA ARG A 75 -1.17 -1.60 12.60
C ARG A 75 -0.69 -1.95 11.20
N ILE A 76 0.61 -2.15 11.11
CA ILE A 76 1.28 -2.71 9.93
C ILE A 76 1.78 -4.10 10.30
N THR A 77 1.50 -5.10 9.48
CA THR A 77 1.98 -6.47 9.69
C THR A 77 2.65 -7.01 8.43
N PHE A 78 3.89 -7.46 8.55
CA PHE A 78 4.62 -8.12 7.47
C PHE A 78 4.23 -9.58 7.40
N GLY A 79 3.74 -10.00 6.24
CA GLY A 79 3.51 -11.40 5.91
C GLY A 79 4.83 -12.09 5.60
N GLY A 80 4.91 -13.39 5.90
CA GLY A 80 6.08 -14.22 5.54
C GLY A 80 6.28 -14.38 4.02
N ASP A 81 5.33 -13.92 3.22
CA ASP A 81 5.33 -13.88 1.76
C ASP A 81 5.84 -12.55 1.18
N GLY A 82 6.34 -11.64 2.02
CA GLY A 82 6.78 -10.30 1.60
C GLY A 82 5.63 -9.31 1.36
N SER A 83 4.39 -9.71 1.64
CA SER A 83 3.25 -8.80 1.63
C SER A 83 3.15 -8.01 2.94
N VAL A 84 2.40 -6.91 2.91
CA VAL A 84 2.14 -6.06 4.06
C VAL A 84 0.65 -5.87 4.23
N LEU A 85 0.17 -6.05 5.46
CA LEU A 85 -1.20 -5.77 5.84
C LEU A 85 -1.26 -4.45 6.60
N LEU A 86 -2.01 -3.49 6.07
CA LEU A 86 -2.27 -2.18 6.65
C LEU A 86 -3.67 -2.19 7.25
N ARG A 87 -3.76 -2.30 8.58
CA ARG A 87 -5.03 -2.35 9.30
C ARG A 87 -5.50 -0.96 9.68
N LEU A 88 -6.78 -0.68 9.41
CA LEU A 88 -7.42 0.59 9.77
C LEU A 88 -7.65 0.68 11.28
N GLY A 89 -7.74 1.90 11.79
CA GLY A 89 -8.19 2.18 13.15
C GLY A 89 -9.60 1.67 13.48
N GLU A 90 -9.91 1.63 14.76
CA GLU A 90 -11.23 1.18 15.27
C GLU A 90 -12.38 2.10 14.85
N ASP A 91 -12.08 3.38 14.59
CA ASP A 91 -13.04 4.40 14.17
C ASP A 91 -12.91 4.77 12.68
N ASP A 92 -11.94 4.19 11.97
CA ASP A 92 -11.61 4.55 10.60
C ASP A 92 -12.32 3.67 9.57
N VAL A 93 -12.89 4.28 8.53
CA VAL A 93 -13.55 3.58 7.43
C VAL A 93 -13.13 4.15 6.08
N ILE A 94 -13.01 3.28 5.08
CA ILE A 94 -12.88 3.69 3.67
C ILE A 94 -14.26 3.50 3.04
N ALA A 95 -14.90 4.60 2.63
CA ALA A 95 -16.20 4.54 1.97
C ALA A 95 -16.09 3.88 0.59
N VAL A 96 -17.20 3.37 0.06
CA VAL A 96 -17.30 2.93 -1.34
C VAL A 96 -16.87 4.08 -2.27
N GLY A 97 -15.99 3.80 -3.22
CA GLY A 97 -15.41 4.79 -4.13
C GLY A 97 -14.40 5.73 -3.48
N GLY A 98 -14.06 5.52 -2.20
CA GLY A 98 -13.07 6.32 -1.49
C GLY A 98 -11.72 6.24 -2.16
N LEU A 99 -11.10 7.39 -2.43
CA LEU A 99 -9.70 7.44 -2.86
C LEU A 99 -8.82 6.97 -1.70
N VAL A 100 -7.80 6.17 -1.95
CA VAL A 100 -6.78 5.79 -0.98
C VAL A 100 -5.45 6.20 -1.61
N SER A 101 -4.63 6.96 -0.89
CA SER A 101 -3.29 7.34 -1.34
C SER A 101 -2.28 7.11 -0.21
N PHE A 102 -1.08 6.64 -0.53
CA PHE A 102 -0.03 6.42 0.45
C PHE A 102 1.34 6.28 -0.17
N GLU A 103 2.35 6.39 0.69
CA GLU A 103 3.73 6.12 0.34
C GLU A 103 4.20 4.84 1.01
N LEU A 104 4.83 3.99 0.21
CA LEU A 104 5.56 2.80 0.61
C LEU A 104 7.05 3.15 0.65
N PRO A 105 7.66 3.41 1.81
CA PRO A 105 9.09 3.60 1.88
C PRO A 105 9.81 2.25 1.68
N ARG A 106 11.05 2.34 1.17
CA ARG A 106 11.97 1.21 1.05
C ARG A 106 11.47 0.06 0.16
N VAL A 107 10.87 0.42 -0.97
CA VAL A 107 10.59 -0.53 -2.06
C VAL A 107 11.87 -0.75 -2.85
N THR A 108 12.30 -2.00 -2.98
CA THR A 108 13.47 -2.40 -3.78
C THR A 108 13.01 -2.91 -5.13
N ASN A 109 13.56 -2.32 -6.19
CA ASN A 109 13.30 -2.75 -7.56
C ASN A 109 13.97 -4.11 -7.85
N PRO A 110 13.43 -4.89 -8.81
CA PRO A 110 14.10 -6.08 -9.30
C PRO A 110 15.55 -5.79 -9.69
N PRO A 111 16.49 -6.72 -9.45
CA PRO A 111 17.84 -6.60 -9.96
C PRO A 111 17.81 -6.55 -11.49
N ARG A 112 18.86 -5.98 -12.10
CA ARG A 112 18.92 -5.89 -13.56
C ARG A 112 18.81 -7.30 -14.13
N GLY A 113 17.78 -7.55 -14.93
CA GLY A 113 17.65 -8.79 -15.68
C GLY A 113 18.82 -8.90 -16.66
N GLY A 114 19.88 -9.61 -16.25
CA GLY A 114 20.97 -10.01 -17.11
C GLY A 114 20.64 -11.37 -17.70
N ALA A 115 20.71 -11.46 -19.03
CA ALA A 115 20.41 -12.64 -19.84
C ALA A 115 20.97 -13.94 -19.24
N THR A 116 20.10 -14.93 -19.04
CA THR A 116 20.48 -16.35 -19.13
C THR A 116 20.36 -16.80 -20.56
#